data_AF-A0A7V2XU89-F1
#
_entry.id   AF-A0A7V2XU89-F1
#
_cell.length_a   1.000
_cell.length_b   1.000
_cell.length_c   1.000
_cell.angle_alpha   90.00
_cell.angle_beta   90.00
_cell.angle_gamma   90.00
#
_symmetry.space_group_name_H-M   'P 1'
#
loop_
_entity.id
_entity.type
_entity.pdbx_description
1 polymer ?
#
loop_
_entity_poly.entity_id
_entity_poly.type
_entity_poly.pdbx_seq_one_letter_code
_entity_poly.pdbx_strand_id
1 'polypeptide(L)'
;MSTLSKIFVVLLLVVSLCYLGVSVMLFTQRIDWPQKLDLERARHADSIKIRDLQIAHKQAEVDQARAVERELNSRLALLETEKKDLHERLTRAMVDFDELKTQVAQLITRQGELTDQLKAAQRNAEELRKQLEEKRLEAETARAERDQANYELQQARRELEVVSKNYAELERQTVELAKEKDKQQYVLQELVRQGVPVTEIAAHDVPKNLAGKIMSVSEQFNVAIVSIGQDDGVKVGYPFTIYRSDKFVARGTVEKVERDWCVVRWDPGLVKDKVQVGDDVTTSIAIGPTAEAREKSPK
;
A
#
# COMPACT_ATOMS: atom_id res chain seq x y z
N MET A 1 -81.37 166.65 55.30
CA MET A 1 -81.15 165.37 54.60
C MET A 1 -82.50 164.83 54.12
N SER A 2 -82.76 164.86 52.82
CA SER A 2 -84.02 164.37 52.23
C SER A 2 -84.14 162.85 52.39
N THR A 3 -85.35 162.36 52.67
CA THR A 3 -85.70 160.93 52.77
C THR A 3 -85.32 160.13 51.52
N LEU A 4 -85.33 160.79 50.35
CA LEU A 4 -84.93 160.23 49.06
C LEU A 4 -83.48 159.73 49.06
N SER A 5 -82.55 160.48 49.66
CA SER A 5 -81.13 160.12 49.68
C SER A 5 -80.85 158.89 50.56
N LYS A 6 -81.62 158.68 51.64
CA LYS A 6 -81.46 157.50 52.51
C LYS A 6 -81.89 156.21 51.82
N ILE A 7 -83.01 156.24 51.09
CA ILE A 7 -83.49 155.07 50.32
C ILE A 7 -82.49 154.70 49.22
N PHE A 8 -81.91 155.72 48.56
CA PHE A 8 -80.92 155.49 47.52
C PHE A 8 -79.64 154.84 48.06
N VAL A 9 -79.16 155.27 49.25
CA VAL A 9 -77.98 154.67 49.92
C VAL A 9 -78.24 153.21 50.33
N VAL A 10 -79.42 152.89 50.85
CA VAL A 10 -79.78 151.50 51.22
C VAL A 10 -79.85 150.61 49.98
N LEU A 11 -80.41 151.10 48.87
CA LEU A 11 -80.49 150.35 47.62
C LEU A 11 -79.09 150.09 47.03
N LEU A 12 -78.20 151.08 47.06
CA LEU A 12 -76.79 150.94 46.68
C LEU A 12 -76.05 149.89 47.54
N LEU A 13 -76.34 149.86 48.84
CA LEU A 13 -75.77 148.87 49.76
C LEU A 13 -76.24 147.45 49.43
N VAL A 14 -77.53 147.26 49.14
CA VAL A 14 -78.08 145.95 48.75
C VAL A 14 -77.47 145.47 47.43
N VAL A 15 -77.36 146.35 46.43
CA VAL A 15 -76.74 146.02 45.14
C VAL A 15 -75.26 145.68 45.30
N SER A 16 -74.52 146.40 46.15
CA SER A 16 -73.13 146.08 46.48
C SER A 16 -72.99 144.71 47.16
N LEU A 17 -73.93 144.35 48.04
CA LEU A 17 -73.92 143.06 48.73
C LEU A 17 -74.20 141.90 47.75
N CYS A 18 -75.16 142.09 46.85
CA CYS A 18 -75.43 141.12 45.77
C CYS A 18 -74.22 140.97 44.84
N TYR A 19 -73.56 142.07 44.47
CA TYR A 19 -72.35 142.03 43.65
C TYR A 19 -71.21 141.27 44.35
N LEU A 20 -71.02 141.50 45.65
CA LEU A 20 -70.03 140.77 46.45
C LEU A 20 -70.35 139.26 46.49
N GLY A 21 -71.62 138.89 46.72
CA GLY A 21 -72.04 137.48 46.74
C GLY A 21 -71.79 136.76 45.40
N VAL A 22 -72.14 137.41 44.29
CA VAL A 22 -71.87 136.90 42.94
C VAL A 22 -70.36 136.82 42.67
N SER A 23 -69.59 137.83 43.10
CA SER A 23 -68.14 137.87 42.93
C SER A 23 -67.44 136.74 43.70
N VAL A 24 -67.81 136.48 44.95
CA VAL A 24 -67.27 135.38 45.76
C VAL A 24 -67.66 134.02 45.17
N MET A 25 -68.90 133.85 44.72
CA MET A 25 -69.33 132.59 44.08
C MET A 25 -68.54 132.33 42.78
N LEU A 26 -68.35 133.33 41.94
CA LEU A 26 -67.51 133.22 40.73
C LEU A 26 -66.03 132.97 41.07
N PHE A 27 -65.53 133.50 42.18
CA PHE A 27 -64.17 133.23 42.65
C PHE A 27 -64.00 131.79 43.13
N THR A 28 -64.98 131.22 43.83
CA THR A 28 -64.96 129.79 44.22
C THR A 28 -65.12 128.86 43.02
N GLN A 29 -65.76 129.33 41.94
CA GLN A 29 -65.89 128.59 40.68
C GLN A 29 -64.74 128.86 39.70
N ARG A 30 -63.74 129.69 40.03
CA ARG A 30 -62.51 129.77 39.24
C ARG A 30 -61.78 128.45 39.37
N ILE A 31 -62.03 127.59 38.40
CA ILE A 31 -61.29 126.36 38.21
C ILE A 31 -59.83 126.73 37.98
N ASP A 32 -58.94 126.22 38.83
CA ASP A 32 -57.48 126.28 38.64
C ASP A 32 -57.06 125.40 37.46
N TRP A 33 -57.28 125.92 36.24
CA TRP A 33 -56.85 125.31 34.98
C TRP A 33 -55.36 124.93 34.95
N PRO A 34 -54.43 125.71 35.53
CA PRO A 34 -53.02 125.31 35.59
C PRO A 34 -52.83 124.02 36.39
N GLN A 35 -53.46 123.91 37.56
CA GLN A 35 -53.34 122.73 38.42
C GLN A 35 -53.97 121.47 37.81
N LYS A 36 -55.11 121.62 37.11
CA LYS A 36 -55.72 120.51 36.36
C LYS A 36 -54.85 120.07 35.18
N LEU A 37 -54.23 121.01 34.47
CA LEU A 37 -53.33 120.69 33.36
C LEU A 37 -52.08 119.95 33.85
N ASP A 38 -51.49 120.37 34.96
CA ASP A 38 -50.32 119.70 35.54
C ASP A 38 -50.67 118.30 36.06
N LEU A 39 -51.85 118.11 36.65
CA LEU A 39 -52.34 116.80 37.07
C LEU A 39 -52.60 115.86 35.89
N GLU A 40 -53.22 116.35 34.81
CA GLU A 40 -53.43 115.55 33.59
C GLU A 40 -52.10 115.23 32.88
N ARG A 41 -51.16 116.18 32.85
CA ARG A 41 -49.79 115.93 32.36
C ARG A 41 -49.08 114.87 33.18
N ALA A 42 -49.19 114.92 34.52
CA ALA A 42 -48.63 113.91 35.41
C ALA A 42 -49.28 112.53 35.18
N ARG A 43 -50.62 112.46 35.10
CA ARG A 43 -51.34 111.21 34.79
C ARG A 43 -50.96 110.64 33.43
N HIS A 44 -50.83 111.48 32.41
CA HIS A 44 -50.36 111.05 31.10
C HIS A 44 -48.91 110.56 31.15
N ALA A 45 -48.01 111.28 31.82
CA ALA A 45 -46.62 110.87 32.00
C ALA A 45 -46.51 109.50 32.71
N ASP A 46 -47.28 109.28 33.77
CA ASP A 46 -47.29 108.00 34.49
C ASP A 46 -47.91 106.88 33.64
N SER A 47 -48.96 107.17 32.87
CA SER A 47 -49.54 106.20 31.93
C SER A 47 -48.57 105.79 30.82
N ILE A 48 -47.75 106.74 30.33
CA ILE A 48 -46.70 106.48 29.33
C ILE A 48 -45.62 105.60 29.96
N LYS A 49 -45.11 105.96 31.16
CA LYS A 49 -44.12 105.13 31.87
C LYS A 49 -44.61 103.70 32.10
N ILE A 50 -45.86 103.51 32.53
CA ILE A 50 -46.43 102.17 32.75
C ILE A 50 -46.51 101.40 31.43
N ARG A 51 -46.93 102.05 30.34
CA ARG A 51 -46.96 101.43 29.00
C ARG A 51 -45.56 101.09 28.51
N ASP A 52 -44.58 101.98 28.69
CA ASP A 52 -43.19 101.74 28.32
C ASP A 52 -42.59 100.57 29.09
N LEU A 53 -42.87 100.46 30.40
CA LEU A 53 -42.48 99.31 31.22
C LEU A 53 -43.15 98.01 30.74
N GLN A 54 -44.44 98.05 30.38
CA GLN A 54 -45.14 96.89 29.82
C GLN A 54 -44.59 96.49 28.45
N ILE A 55 -44.25 97.45 27.59
CA ILE A 55 -43.63 97.21 26.28
C ILE A 55 -42.25 96.59 26.48
N ALA A 56 -41.43 97.15 27.37
CA ALA A 56 -40.10 96.61 27.69
C ALA A 56 -40.18 95.18 28.24
N HIS A 57 -41.14 94.91 29.14
CA HIS A 57 -41.37 93.56 29.67
C HIS A 57 -41.76 92.57 28.57
N LYS A 58 -42.74 92.93 27.72
CA LYS A 58 -43.17 92.08 26.61
C LYS A 58 -42.07 91.88 25.56
N GLN A 59 -41.25 92.90 25.31
CA GLN A 59 -40.09 92.78 24.43
C GLN A 59 -39.07 91.80 25.01
N ALA A 60 -38.79 91.87 26.31
CA ALA A 60 -37.91 90.92 26.98
C ALA A 60 -38.44 89.48 26.91
N GLU A 61 -39.75 89.26 27.10
CA GLU A 61 -40.37 87.93 26.93
C GLU A 61 -40.27 87.42 25.48
N VAL A 62 -40.51 88.29 24.49
CA VAL A 62 -40.39 87.93 23.07
C VAL A 62 -38.94 87.60 22.71
N ASP A 63 -37.97 88.34 23.22
CA ASP A 63 -36.55 88.08 22.98
C ASP A 63 -36.09 86.78 23.65
N GLN A 64 -36.58 86.49 24.86
CA GLN A 64 -36.35 85.21 25.53
C GLN A 64 -36.97 84.05 24.76
N ALA A 65 -38.22 84.17 24.32
CA ALA A 65 -38.90 83.14 23.52
C ALA A 65 -38.16 82.88 22.20
N ARG A 66 -37.71 83.95 21.52
CA ARG A 66 -36.89 83.84 20.31
C ARG A 66 -35.54 83.18 20.56
N ALA A 67 -34.90 83.45 21.70
CA ALA A 67 -33.64 82.79 22.06
C ALA A 67 -33.84 81.27 22.24
N VAL A 68 -34.90 80.87 22.95
CA VAL A 68 -35.27 79.46 23.13
C VAL A 68 -35.64 78.79 21.81
N GLU A 69 -36.40 79.47 20.94
CA GLU A 69 -36.75 78.95 19.62
C GLU A 69 -35.52 78.72 18.74
N ARG A 70 -34.55 79.64 18.76
CA ARG A 70 -33.27 79.46 18.05
C ARG A 70 -32.48 78.26 18.60
N GLU A 71 -32.45 78.08 19.92
CA GLU A 71 -31.76 76.95 20.54
C GLU A 71 -32.45 75.62 20.16
N LEU A 72 -33.78 75.56 20.25
CA LEU A 72 -34.56 74.38 19.85
C LEU A 72 -34.35 74.04 18.38
N ASN A 73 -34.38 75.04 17.49
CA ASN A 73 -34.12 74.84 16.07
C ASN A 73 -32.69 74.36 15.81
N SER A 74 -31.70 74.87 16.55
CA SER A 74 -30.32 74.38 16.47
C SER A 74 -30.22 72.92 16.93
N ARG A 75 -30.89 72.54 18.03
CA ARG A 75 -30.90 71.15 18.53
C ARG A 75 -31.63 70.21 17.58
N LEU A 76 -32.74 70.66 16.98
CA LEU A 76 -33.46 69.90 15.95
C LEU A 76 -32.57 69.65 14.73
N ALA A 77 -31.88 70.67 14.23
CA ALA A 77 -30.95 70.52 13.12
C ALA A 77 -29.83 69.51 13.45
N LEU A 78 -29.26 69.57 14.66
CA LEU A 78 -28.25 68.60 15.11
C LEU A 78 -28.82 67.17 15.17
N LEU A 79 -29.97 66.98 15.81
CA LEU A 79 -30.62 65.67 15.90
C LEU A 79 -30.98 65.11 14.52
N GLU A 80 -31.40 65.95 13.57
CA GLU A 80 -31.64 65.54 12.19
C GLU A 80 -30.36 65.09 11.48
N THR A 81 -29.24 65.79 11.71
CA THR A 81 -27.94 65.37 11.16
C THR A 81 -27.45 64.06 11.79
N GLU A 82 -27.56 63.90 13.10
CA GLU A 82 -27.21 62.65 13.79
C GLU A 82 -28.08 61.49 13.33
N LYS A 83 -29.39 61.69 13.18
CA LYS A 83 -30.30 60.67 12.67
C LYS A 83 -29.91 60.21 11.27
N LYS A 84 -29.52 61.15 10.39
CA LYS A 84 -29.05 60.83 9.04
C LYS A 84 -27.74 60.04 9.08
N ASP A 85 -26.77 60.46 9.89
CA ASP A 85 -25.50 59.76 10.05
C ASP A 85 -25.69 58.34 10.62
N LEU A 86 -26.52 58.18 11.66
CA LEU A 86 -26.86 56.86 12.19
C LEU A 86 -27.56 55.99 11.15
N HIS A 87 -28.46 56.56 10.35
CA HIS A 87 -29.14 55.81 9.30
C HIS A 87 -28.16 55.33 8.23
N GLU A 88 -27.23 56.19 7.78
CA GLU A 88 -26.19 55.80 6.84
C GLU A 88 -25.28 54.72 7.40
N ARG A 89 -24.85 54.83 8.66
CA ARG A 89 -24.03 53.81 9.33
C ARG A 89 -24.77 52.48 9.43
N LEU A 90 -26.07 52.51 9.75
CA LEU A 90 -26.89 51.31 9.81
C LEU A 90 -26.98 50.64 8.43
N THR A 91 -27.23 51.43 7.38
CA THR A 91 -27.28 50.91 6.01
C THR A 91 -25.94 50.29 5.58
N ARG A 92 -24.81 50.96 5.88
CA ARG A 92 -23.48 50.41 5.59
C ARG A 92 -23.23 49.11 6.35
N ALA A 93 -23.52 49.08 7.66
CA ALA A 93 -23.37 47.88 8.48
C ALA A 93 -24.25 46.71 7.98
N MET A 94 -25.44 46.99 7.45
CA MET A 94 -26.30 45.97 6.83
C MET A 94 -25.68 45.40 5.54
N VAL A 95 -25.13 46.26 4.68
CA VAL A 95 -24.43 45.84 3.46
C VAL A 95 -23.20 45.01 3.80
N ASP A 96 -22.38 45.46 4.76
CA ASP A 96 -21.20 44.74 5.23
C ASP A 96 -21.58 43.37 5.82
N PHE A 97 -22.69 43.30 6.56
CA PHE A 97 -23.19 42.05 7.13
C PHE A 97 -23.64 41.06 6.05
N ASP A 98 -24.37 41.52 5.03
CA ASP A 98 -24.78 40.69 3.91
C ASP A 98 -23.57 40.22 3.09
N GLU A 99 -22.59 41.10 2.86
CA GLU A 99 -21.34 40.73 2.20
C GLU A 99 -20.60 39.65 3.01
N LEU A 100 -20.41 39.87 4.31
CA LEU A 100 -19.72 38.91 5.18
C LEU A 100 -20.45 37.57 5.22
N LYS A 101 -21.78 37.57 5.23
CA LYS A 101 -22.61 36.36 5.14
C LYS A 101 -22.39 35.62 3.82
N THR A 102 -22.29 36.34 2.69
CA THR A 102 -21.97 35.71 1.39
C THR A 102 -20.56 35.13 1.37
N GLN A 103 -19.58 35.84 1.94
CA GLN A 103 -18.20 35.35 2.05
C GLN A 103 -18.13 34.08 2.91
N VAL A 104 -18.82 34.04 4.04
CA VAL A 104 -18.91 32.84 4.90
C VAL A 104 -19.53 31.67 4.14
N ALA A 105 -20.61 31.89 3.39
CA ALA A 105 -21.22 30.84 2.57
C ALA A 105 -20.23 30.30 1.52
N GLN A 106 -19.49 31.18 0.84
CA GLN A 106 -18.46 30.78 -0.13
C GLN A 106 -17.29 30.03 0.52
N LEU A 107 -16.89 30.40 1.74
CA LEU A 107 -15.84 29.69 2.47
C LEU A 107 -16.30 28.29 2.87
N ILE A 108 -17.56 28.14 3.29
CA ILE A 108 -18.15 26.83 3.61
C ILE A 108 -18.18 25.94 2.37
N THR A 109 -18.59 26.45 1.20
CA THR A 109 -18.60 25.65 -0.04
C THR A 109 -17.19 25.24 -0.45
N ARG A 110 -16.22 26.17 -0.42
CA ARG A 110 -14.82 25.87 -0.71
C ARG A 110 -14.23 24.86 0.27
N GLN A 111 -14.57 24.94 1.55
CA GLN A 111 -14.14 23.97 2.55
C GLN A 111 -14.70 22.58 2.27
N GLY A 112 -15.97 22.49 1.84
CA GLY A 112 -16.57 21.25 1.37
C GLY A 112 -15.83 20.65 0.17
N GLU A 113 -15.60 21.45 -0.87
CA GLU A 113 -14.85 21.04 -2.07
C GLU A 113 -13.44 20.55 -1.74
N LEU A 114 -12.69 21.29 -0.90
CA LEU A 114 -11.35 20.89 -0.46
C LEU A 114 -11.37 19.59 0.34
N THR A 115 -12.40 19.38 1.17
CA THR A 115 -12.56 18.14 1.94
C THR A 115 -12.81 16.95 1.02
N ASP A 116 -13.62 17.12 -0.01
CA ASP A 116 -13.91 16.07 -0.99
C ASP A 116 -12.70 15.78 -1.89
N GLN A 117 -11.97 16.82 -2.30
CA GLN A 117 -10.69 16.68 -3.01
C GLN A 117 -9.66 15.92 -2.15
N LEU A 118 -9.57 16.23 -0.86
CA LEU A 118 -8.66 15.54 0.07
C LEU A 118 -9.03 14.06 0.19
N LYS A 119 -10.32 13.72 0.34
CA LYS A 119 -10.80 12.34 0.37
C LYS A 119 -10.50 11.60 -0.93
N ALA A 120 -10.71 12.24 -2.08
CA ALA A 120 -10.40 11.66 -3.38
C ALA A 120 -8.90 11.41 -3.54
N ALA A 121 -8.06 12.39 -3.15
CA ALA A 121 -6.61 12.25 -3.16
C ALA A 121 -6.13 11.14 -2.23
N GLN A 122 -6.72 10.99 -1.04
CA GLN A 122 -6.42 9.89 -0.12
C GLN A 122 -6.76 8.52 -0.72
N ARG A 123 -7.95 8.37 -1.33
CA ARG A 123 -8.32 7.13 -2.03
C ARG A 123 -7.37 6.81 -3.17
N ASN A 124 -7.01 7.80 -3.97
CA ASN A 124 -6.05 7.62 -5.06
C ASN A 124 -4.66 7.23 -4.53
N ALA A 125 -4.21 7.82 -3.43
CA ALA A 125 -2.94 7.47 -2.81
C ALA A 125 -2.94 6.04 -2.24
N GLU A 126 -4.05 5.60 -1.65
CA GLU A 126 -4.22 4.22 -1.18
C GLU A 126 -4.23 3.22 -2.34
N GLU A 127 -4.92 3.53 -3.42
CA GLU A 127 -4.97 2.70 -4.63
C GLU A 127 -3.58 2.60 -5.28
N LEU A 128 -2.88 3.72 -5.44
CA LEU A 128 -1.51 3.73 -5.95
C LEU A 128 -0.56 2.95 -5.06
N ARG A 129 -0.74 2.98 -3.73
CA ARG A 129 0.05 2.16 -2.81
C ARG A 129 -0.21 0.66 -3.02
N LYS A 130 -1.47 0.26 -3.20
CA LYS A 130 -1.81 -1.14 -3.50
C LYS A 130 -1.19 -1.61 -4.82
N GLN A 131 -1.32 -0.81 -5.87
CA GLN A 131 -0.72 -1.10 -7.18
C GLN A 131 0.81 -1.18 -7.10
N LEU A 132 1.44 -0.31 -6.30
CA LEU A 132 2.89 -0.36 -6.08
C LEU A 132 3.32 -1.66 -5.38
N GLU A 133 2.59 -2.10 -4.36
CA GLU A 133 2.89 -3.36 -3.66
C GLU A 133 2.62 -4.59 -4.54
N GLU A 134 1.55 -4.59 -5.34
CA GLU A 134 1.28 -5.64 -6.33
C GLU A 134 2.40 -5.72 -7.37
N LYS A 135 2.83 -4.57 -7.92
CA LYS A 135 3.95 -4.52 -8.89
C LYS A 135 5.28 -4.91 -8.27
N ARG A 136 5.50 -4.65 -6.97
CA ARG A 136 6.68 -5.13 -6.25
C ARG A 136 6.66 -6.64 -6.12
N LEU A 137 5.52 -7.23 -5.74
CA LEU A 137 5.38 -8.67 -5.63
C LEU A 137 5.58 -9.34 -6.99
N GLU A 138 4.95 -8.83 -8.06
CA GLU A 138 5.17 -9.31 -9.43
C GLU A 138 6.64 -9.21 -9.85
N ALA A 139 7.33 -8.13 -9.51
CA ALA A 139 8.75 -7.97 -9.83
C ALA A 139 9.63 -8.96 -9.04
N GLU A 140 9.29 -9.26 -7.79
CA GLU A 140 9.99 -10.26 -6.97
C GLU A 140 9.77 -11.67 -7.50
N THR A 141 8.54 -12.05 -7.85
CA THR A 141 8.25 -13.37 -8.44
C THR A 141 8.95 -13.53 -9.80
N ALA A 142 8.86 -12.52 -10.67
CA ALA A 142 9.55 -12.55 -11.96
C ALA A 142 11.08 -12.64 -11.81
N ARG A 143 11.66 -12.01 -10.78
CA ARG A 143 13.09 -12.16 -10.47
C ARG A 143 13.42 -13.58 -10.01
N ALA A 144 12.63 -14.16 -9.12
CA ALA A 144 12.82 -15.53 -8.65
C ALA A 144 12.72 -16.55 -9.80
N GLU A 145 11.71 -16.41 -10.66
CA GLU A 145 11.54 -17.25 -11.86
C GLU A 145 12.72 -17.11 -12.82
N ARG A 146 13.19 -15.88 -13.06
CA ARG A 146 14.38 -15.63 -13.90
C ARG A 146 15.62 -16.29 -13.31
N ASP A 147 15.82 -16.19 -12.00
CA ASP A 147 16.99 -16.77 -11.33
C ASP A 147 16.94 -18.31 -11.34
N GLN A 148 15.76 -18.91 -11.18
CA GLN A 148 15.53 -20.35 -11.35
C GLN A 148 15.81 -20.80 -12.79
N ALA A 149 15.26 -20.10 -13.79
CA ALA A 149 15.50 -20.41 -15.20
C ALA A 149 17.00 -20.28 -15.57
N ASN A 150 17.71 -19.29 -15.00
CA ASN A 150 19.15 -19.14 -15.18
C ASN A 150 19.93 -20.31 -14.55
N TYR A 151 19.50 -20.80 -13.38
CA TYR A 151 20.11 -21.96 -12.74
C TYR A 151 19.92 -23.23 -13.57
N GLU A 152 18.71 -23.48 -14.07
CA GLU A 152 18.39 -24.60 -14.96
C GLU A 152 19.16 -24.52 -16.27
N LEU A 153 19.26 -23.32 -16.88
CA LEU A 153 20.09 -23.09 -18.07
C LEU A 153 21.56 -23.44 -17.81
N GLN A 154 22.11 -23.07 -16.66
CA GLN A 154 23.48 -23.43 -16.29
C GLN A 154 23.65 -24.94 -16.08
N GLN A 155 22.68 -25.62 -15.45
CA GLN A 155 22.71 -27.08 -15.32
C GLN A 155 22.66 -27.76 -16.69
N ALA A 156 21.70 -27.40 -17.54
CA ALA A 156 21.59 -27.94 -18.89
C ALA A 156 22.85 -27.68 -19.74
N ARG A 157 23.50 -26.52 -19.59
CA ARG A 157 24.79 -26.25 -20.25
C ARG A 157 25.90 -27.17 -19.76
N ARG A 158 26.00 -27.43 -18.46
CA ARG A 158 26.98 -28.37 -17.90
C ARG A 158 26.72 -29.80 -18.36
N GLU A 159 25.47 -30.23 -18.36
CA GLU A 159 25.08 -31.56 -18.87
C GLU A 159 25.39 -31.70 -20.35
N LEU A 160 25.07 -30.69 -21.16
CA LEU A 160 25.41 -30.67 -22.58
C LEU A 160 26.92 -30.80 -22.82
N GLU A 161 27.74 -30.13 -22.01
CA GLU A 161 29.20 -30.22 -22.09
C GLU A 161 29.73 -31.62 -21.72
N VAL A 162 29.15 -32.25 -20.69
CA VAL A 162 29.48 -33.63 -20.31
C VAL A 162 29.08 -34.61 -21.41
N VAL A 163 27.85 -34.48 -21.93
CA VAL A 163 27.35 -35.33 -23.03
C VAL A 163 28.17 -35.13 -24.28
N SER A 164 28.58 -33.89 -24.63
CA SER A 164 29.42 -33.65 -25.80
C SER A 164 30.81 -34.27 -25.64
N LYS A 165 31.40 -34.22 -24.44
CA LYS A 165 32.67 -34.88 -24.13
C LYS A 165 32.55 -36.40 -24.25
N ASN A 166 31.49 -36.98 -23.69
CA ASN A 166 31.22 -38.42 -23.79
C ASN A 166 30.97 -38.85 -25.24
N TYR A 167 30.25 -38.04 -26.01
CA TYR A 167 30.02 -38.31 -27.44
C TYR A 167 31.33 -38.31 -28.23
N ALA A 168 32.19 -37.31 -28.02
CA ALA A 168 33.50 -37.23 -28.66
C ALA A 168 34.41 -38.42 -28.27
N GLU A 169 34.35 -38.87 -27.02
CA GLU A 169 35.12 -40.04 -26.57
C GLU A 169 34.57 -41.35 -27.15
N LEU A 170 33.25 -41.51 -27.19
CA LEU A 170 32.62 -42.67 -27.81
C LEU A 170 32.90 -42.72 -29.32
N GLU A 171 32.89 -41.57 -29.99
CA GLU A 171 33.27 -41.46 -31.40
C GLU A 171 34.73 -41.91 -31.62
N ARG A 172 35.67 -41.51 -30.75
CA ARG A 172 37.05 -42.01 -30.78
C ARG A 172 37.13 -43.52 -30.58
N GLN A 173 36.43 -44.04 -29.57
CA GLN A 173 36.41 -45.48 -29.29
C GLN A 173 35.85 -46.29 -30.45
N THR A 174 34.79 -45.81 -31.12
CA THR A 174 34.22 -46.51 -32.29
C THR A 174 35.19 -46.50 -33.47
N VAL A 175 35.93 -45.41 -33.68
CA VAL A 175 36.99 -45.36 -34.70
C VAL A 175 38.15 -46.29 -34.35
N GLU A 176 38.57 -46.37 -33.09
CA GLU A 176 39.61 -47.30 -32.64
C GLU A 176 39.18 -48.76 -32.77
N LEU A 177 37.98 -49.11 -32.31
CA LEU A 177 37.39 -50.45 -32.45
C LEU A 177 37.21 -50.84 -33.91
N ALA A 178 36.82 -49.90 -34.79
CA ALA A 178 36.75 -50.16 -36.23
C ALA A 178 38.14 -50.51 -36.79
N LYS A 179 39.19 -49.76 -36.41
CA LYS A 179 40.57 -50.07 -36.80
C LYS A 179 41.05 -51.42 -36.22
N GLU A 180 40.70 -51.73 -34.97
CA GLU A 180 41.03 -53.01 -34.32
C GLU A 180 40.38 -54.17 -35.07
N LYS A 181 39.09 -54.03 -35.41
CA LYS A 181 38.34 -55.01 -36.20
C LYS A 181 38.95 -55.18 -37.58
N ASP A 182 39.30 -54.10 -38.28
CA ASP A 182 39.94 -54.17 -39.60
C ASP A 182 41.29 -54.90 -39.53
N LYS A 183 42.10 -54.65 -38.49
CA LYS A 183 43.35 -55.39 -38.25
C LYS A 183 43.09 -56.87 -37.97
N GLN A 184 42.15 -57.21 -37.09
CA GLN A 184 41.81 -58.60 -36.78
C GLN A 184 41.28 -59.33 -38.01
N GLN A 185 40.49 -58.66 -38.83
CA GLN A 185 39.95 -59.22 -40.06
C GLN A 185 41.04 -59.42 -41.12
N TYR A 186 42.02 -58.52 -41.20
CA TYR A 186 43.22 -58.69 -42.01
C TYR A 186 44.08 -59.88 -41.55
N VAL A 187 44.31 -60.02 -40.23
CA VAL A 187 45.04 -61.16 -39.65
C VAL A 187 44.30 -62.48 -39.89
N LEU A 188 42.97 -62.51 -39.71
CA LEU A 188 42.13 -63.67 -40.04
C LEU A 188 42.21 -64.03 -41.52
N GLN A 189 42.15 -63.06 -42.44
CA GLN A 189 42.31 -63.30 -43.87
C GLN A 189 43.70 -63.87 -44.19
N GLU A 190 44.75 -63.37 -43.55
CA GLU A 190 46.11 -63.87 -43.75
C GLU A 190 46.28 -65.29 -43.18
N LEU A 191 45.70 -65.60 -42.03
CA LEU A 191 45.67 -66.95 -41.43
C LEU A 191 44.87 -67.95 -42.28
N VAL A 192 43.73 -67.54 -42.86
CA VAL A 192 42.96 -68.34 -43.82
C VAL A 192 43.79 -68.61 -45.08
N ARG A 193 44.51 -67.60 -45.58
CA ARG A 193 45.37 -67.71 -46.77
C ARG A 193 46.58 -68.61 -46.54
N GLN A 194 47.05 -68.72 -45.30
CA GLN A 194 48.12 -69.63 -44.86
C GLN A 194 47.63 -71.06 -44.55
N GLY A 195 46.37 -71.38 -44.81
CA GLY A 195 45.87 -72.76 -44.79
C GLY A 195 45.58 -73.33 -43.40
N VAL A 196 45.48 -72.48 -42.37
CA VAL A 196 45.03 -72.91 -41.04
C VAL A 196 43.50 -73.12 -41.08
N PRO A 197 42.97 -74.31 -40.75
CA PRO A 197 41.53 -74.52 -40.71
C PRO A 197 40.91 -73.68 -39.59
N VAL A 198 40.24 -72.59 -39.97
CA VAL A 198 39.51 -71.67 -39.05
C VAL A 198 38.24 -72.32 -38.46
N THR A 199 38.00 -73.59 -38.76
CA THR A 199 36.87 -74.37 -38.24
C THR A 199 37.01 -74.76 -36.76
N GLU A 200 38.12 -74.48 -36.07
CA GLU A 200 38.29 -74.81 -34.63
C GLU A 200 38.28 -73.59 -33.68
N ILE A 201 38.20 -72.36 -34.18
CA ILE A 201 38.13 -71.15 -33.33
C ILE A 201 36.67 -70.70 -33.09
N ALA A 202 35.73 -71.26 -33.84
CA ALA A 202 34.30 -71.12 -33.57
C ALA A 202 33.82 -72.27 -32.67
N ALA A 203 33.36 -71.93 -31.47
CA ALA A 203 32.67 -72.81 -30.51
C ALA A 203 33.53 -73.68 -29.58
N HIS A 204 34.36 -73.07 -28.74
CA HIS A 204 34.58 -73.61 -27.39
C HIS A 204 34.48 -72.47 -26.37
N ASP A 205 33.25 -72.23 -25.91
CA ASP A 205 32.98 -71.55 -24.65
C ASP A 205 33.41 -72.52 -23.53
N VAL A 206 34.73 -72.68 -23.35
CA VAL A 206 35.32 -73.55 -22.31
C VAL A 206 34.94 -72.95 -20.96
N PRO A 207 34.16 -73.66 -20.12
CA PRO A 207 33.70 -73.11 -18.85
C PRO A 207 34.89 -72.91 -17.92
N LYS A 208 35.00 -71.70 -17.36
CA LYS A 208 35.96 -71.37 -16.30
C LYS A 208 35.80 -72.36 -15.15
N ASN A 209 36.86 -73.12 -14.83
CA ASN A 209 37.12 -73.86 -13.59
C ASN A 209 35.91 -74.06 -12.67
N LEU A 210 34.94 -74.87 -13.09
CA LEU A 210 33.82 -75.24 -12.25
C LEU A 210 34.27 -76.36 -11.32
N ALA A 211 33.99 -76.21 -10.03
CA ALA A 211 34.32 -77.19 -9.01
C ALA A 211 33.07 -77.46 -8.16
N GLY A 212 32.75 -78.73 -7.97
CA GLY A 212 31.58 -79.17 -7.19
C GLY A 212 31.86 -80.48 -6.46
N LYS A 213 30.89 -80.93 -5.67
CA LYS A 213 30.95 -82.22 -4.96
C LYS A 213 29.80 -83.11 -5.34
N ILE A 214 30.04 -84.42 -5.33
CA ILE A 214 28.99 -85.42 -5.55
C ILE A 214 28.10 -85.50 -4.30
N MET A 215 26.82 -85.20 -4.49
CA MET A 215 25.80 -85.22 -3.43
C MET A 215 25.12 -86.57 -3.30
N SER A 216 24.91 -87.28 -4.40
CA SER A 216 24.26 -88.57 -4.44
C SER A 216 24.72 -89.37 -5.64
N VAL A 217 24.77 -90.69 -5.51
CA VAL A 217 25.24 -91.62 -6.54
C VAL A 217 24.19 -92.71 -6.72
N SER A 218 23.83 -92.99 -7.96
CA SER A 218 23.03 -94.14 -8.34
C SER A 218 23.86 -95.10 -9.19
N GLU A 219 24.40 -96.15 -8.54
CA GLU A 219 25.18 -97.20 -9.22
C GLU A 219 24.34 -97.94 -10.27
N GLN A 220 23.01 -98.04 -10.07
CA GLN A 220 22.11 -98.74 -11.00
C GLN A 220 22.02 -98.06 -12.37
N PHE A 221 22.17 -96.73 -12.43
CA PHE A 221 22.03 -95.95 -13.66
C PHE A 221 23.33 -95.29 -14.12
N ASN A 222 24.44 -95.50 -13.42
CA ASN A 222 25.73 -94.86 -13.64
C ASN A 222 25.65 -93.31 -13.63
N VAL A 223 24.89 -92.77 -12.68
CA VAL A 223 24.58 -91.34 -12.59
C VAL A 223 24.91 -90.79 -11.20
N ALA A 224 25.48 -89.59 -11.16
CA ALA A 224 25.75 -88.82 -9.94
C ALA A 224 25.07 -87.45 -10.02
N ILE A 225 24.60 -86.96 -8.87
CA ILE A 225 24.14 -85.58 -8.71
C ILE A 225 25.30 -84.77 -8.15
N VAL A 226 25.63 -83.66 -8.81
CA VAL A 226 26.72 -82.75 -8.43
C VAL A 226 26.15 -81.42 -7.97
N SER A 227 26.75 -80.84 -6.93
CA SER A 227 26.35 -79.59 -6.27
C SER A 227 26.62 -78.30 -7.06
N ILE A 228 26.61 -78.37 -8.40
CA ILE A 228 26.78 -77.21 -9.29
C ILE A 228 25.74 -77.27 -10.41
N GLY A 229 25.17 -76.13 -10.75
CA GLY A 229 24.01 -76.04 -11.66
C GLY A 229 24.11 -74.92 -12.68
N GLN A 230 22.95 -74.53 -13.21
CA GLN A 230 22.82 -73.47 -14.21
C GLN A 230 23.30 -72.11 -13.69
N ASP A 231 23.07 -71.82 -12.41
CA ASP A 231 23.46 -70.56 -11.79
C ASP A 231 25.01 -70.46 -11.66
N ASP A 232 25.70 -71.61 -11.60
CA ASP A 232 27.17 -71.71 -11.66
C ASP A 232 27.70 -71.73 -13.11
N GLY A 233 26.84 -71.70 -14.11
CA GLY A 233 27.20 -71.71 -15.52
C GLY A 233 27.40 -73.10 -16.14
N VAL A 234 26.91 -74.18 -15.49
CA VAL A 234 26.94 -75.53 -16.07
C VAL A 234 25.92 -75.63 -17.22
N LYS A 235 26.31 -76.25 -18.33
CA LYS A 235 25.41 -76.56 -19.46
C LYS A 235 25.40 -78.08 -19.72
N VAL A 236 24.31 -78.56 -20.31
CA VAL A 236 24.18 -79.95 -20.74
C VAL A 236 25.25 -80.27 -21.78
N GLY A 237 25.86 -81.45 -21.68
CA GLY A 237 26.97 -81.89 -22.53
C GLY A 237 28.37 -81.55 -22.01
N TYR A 238 28.50 -80.84 -20.89
CA TYR A 238 29.82 -80.53 -20.34
C TYR A 238 30.53 -81.78 -19.78
N PRO A 239 31.83 -81.97 -20.08
CA PRO A 239 32.61 -83.05 -19.51
C PRO A 239 33.05 -82.71 -18.09
N PHE A 240 32.80 -83.62 -17.16
CA PHE A 240 33.25 -83.54 -15.78
C PHE A 240 34.19 -84.68 -15.43
N THR A 241 35.23 -84.35 -14.67
CA THR A 241 36.17 -85.33 -14.14
C THR A 241 36.03 -85.44 -12.64
N ILE A 242 35.87 -86.67 -12.15
CA ILE A 242 35.63 -87.01 -10.74
C ILE A 242 36.93 -87.50 -10.12
N TYR A 243 37.28 -86.93 -8.96
CA TYR A 243 38.49 -87.25 -8.20
C TYR A 243 38.16 -87.55 -6.73
N ARG A 244 38.94 -88.46 -6.13
CA ARG A 244 38.93 -88.75 -4.69
C ARG A 244 40.33 -88.58 -4.13
N SER A 245 40.54 -87.54 -3.32
CA SER A 245 41.86 -87.26 -2.70
C SER A 245 43.01 -87.32 -3.72
N ASP A 246 42.88 -86.51 -4.80
CA ASP A 246 43.79 -86.42 -5.94
C ASP A 246 43.91 -87.66 -6.87
N LYS A 247 43.12 -88.72 -6.64
CA LYS A 247 43.05 -89.87 -7.55
C LYS A 247 41.88 -89.74 -8.51
N PHE A 248 42.14 -89.92 -9.81
CA PHE A 248 41.09 -89.98 -10.83
C PHE A 248 40.19 -91.21 -10.60
N VAL A 249 38.88 -90.97 -10.47
CA VAL A 249 37.86 -92.00 -10.23
C VAL A 249 37.13 -92.32 -11.53
N ALA A 250 36.54 -91.31 -12.17
CA ALA A 250 35.75 -91.48 -13.39
C ALA A 250 35.65 -90.18 -14.19
N ARG A 251 35.28 -90.28 -15.46
CA ARG A 251 34.86 -89.14 -16.29
C ARG A 251 33.40 -89.33 -16.70
N GLY A 252 32.62 -88.27 -16.62
CA GLY A 252 31.21 -88.27 -17.01
C GLY A 252 30.82 -87.02 -17.75
N THR A 253 29.63 -87.06 -18.34
CA THR A 253 29.06 -85.96 -19.10
C THR A 253 27.77 -85.51 -18.44
N VAL A 254 27.53 -84.20 -18.41
CA VAL A 254 26.28 -83.63 -17.90
C VAL A 254 25.13 -84.01 -18.81
N GLU A 255 24.16 -84.73 -18.28
CA GLU A 255 22.94 -85.12 -18.99
C GLU A 255 21.81 -84.13 -18.74
N LYS A 256 21.71 -83.61 -17.52
CA LYS A 256 20.67 -82.65 -17.14
C LYS A 256 21.25 -81.62 -16.18
N VAL A 257 20.83 -80.37 -16.33
CA VAL A 257 21.17 -79.26 -15.44
C VAL A 257 19.88 -78.67 -14.87
N GLU A 258 19.89 -78.42 -13.57
CA GLU A 258 18.91 -77.62 -12.85
C GLU A 258 19.63 -76.39 -12.25
N ARG A 259 18.89 -75.48 -11.59
CA ARG A 259 19.46 -74.21 -11.10
C ARG A 259 20.69 -74.39 -10.21
N ASP A 260 20.60 -75.30 -9.24
CA ASP A 260 21.61 -75.46 -8.18
C ASP A 260 22.35 -76.82 -8.22
N TRP A 261 22.01 -77.69 -9.17
CA TRP A 261 22.62 -79.02 -9.30
C TRP A 261 22.55 -79.55 -10.72
N CYS A 262 23.39 -80.53 -11.02
CA CYS A 262 23.40 -81.20 -12.31
C CYS A 262 23.54 -82.71 -12.15
N VAL A 263 23.11 -83.42 -13.19
CA VAL A 263 23.15 -84.86 -13.32
C VAL A 263 24.28 -85.22 -14.27
N VAL A 264 25.26 -85.94 -13.76
CA VAL A 264 26.42 -86.41 -14.52
C VAL A 264 26.31 -87.91 -14.69
N ARG A 265 26.28 -88.36 -15.94
CA ARG A 265 26.34 -89.78 -16.29
C ARG A 265 27.78 -90.13 -16.65
N TRP A 266 28.36 -91.13 -15.98
CA TRP A 266 29.69 -91.62 -16.33
C TRP A 266 29.60 -92.81 -17.29
N ASP A 267 30.58 -92.88 -18.19
CA ASP A 267 30.70 -93.99 -19.14
C ASP A 267 31.44 -95.15 -18.45
N PRO A 268 30.86 -96.37 -18.40
CA PRO A 268 31.51 -97.55 -17.82
C PRO A 268 32.93 -97.83 -18.36
N GLY A 269 33.26 -97.37 -19.58
CA GLY A 269 34.58 -97.53 -20.18
C GLY A 269 35.68 -96.64 -19.60
N LEU A 270 35.33 -95.61 -18.80
CA LEU A 270 36.25 -94.59 -18.29
C LEU A 270 36.23 -94.48 -16.75
N VAL A 271 35.86 -95.57 -16.07
CA VAL A 271 35.82 -95.69 -14.60
C VAL A 271 37.04 -96.47 -14.12
N LYS A 272 37.84 -95.88 -13.22
CA LYS A 272 38.95 -96.56 -12.53
C LYS A 272 38.56 -97.08 -11.14
N ASP A 273 37.61 -96.42 -10.47
CA ASP A 273 37.14 -96.78 -9.13
C ASP A 273 35.66 -96.41 -8.98
N LYS A 274 34.95 -97.00 -8.01
CA LYS A 274 33.53 -96.72 -7.77
C LYS A 274 33.33 -95.27 -7.33
N VAL A 275 32.41 -94.56 -7.97
CA VAL A 275 32.02 -93.18 -7.61
C VAL A 275 31.30 -93.18 -6.26
N GLN A 276 31.67 -92.28 -5.35
CA GLN A 276 31.07 -92.17 -4.01
C GLN A 276 30.59 -90.74 -3.72
N VAL A 277 29.66 -90.64 -2.78
CA VAL A 277 29.21 -89.35 -2.25
C VAL A 277 30.38 -88.66 -1.56
N GLY A 278 30.61 -87.39 -1.90
CA GLY A 278 31.71 -86.57 -1.38
C GLY A 278 32.94 -86.47 -2.30
N ASP A 279 32.99 -87.21 -3.41
CA ASP A 279 34.04 -87.07 -4.42
C ASP A 279 33.99 -85.66 -5.08
N ASP A 280 35.16 -85.14 -5.48
CA ASP A 280 35.32 -83.82 -6.08
C ASP A 280 35.13 -83.88 -7.60
N VAL A 281 34.46 -82.88 -8.17
CA VAL A 281 34.13 -82.82 -9.60
C VAL A 281 34.65 -81.53 -10.19
N THR A 282 35.40 -81.62 -11.30
CA THR A 282 35.88 -80.42 -12.01
C THR A 282 35.84 -80.55 -13.53
N THR A 283 35.63 -79.43 -14.23
CA THR A 283 35.77 -79.33 -15.70
C THR A 283 37.22 -79.18 -16.14
N SER A 284 38.14 -78.82 -15.24
CA SER A 284 39.56 -78.65 -15.56
C SER A 284 40.31 -79.98 -15.49
N ILE A 285 41.10 -80.28 -16.50
CA ILE A 285 42.08 -81.38 -16.45
C ILE A 285 43.16 -80.94 -15.45
N ALA A 286 43.06 -81.41 -14.21
CA ALA A 286 44.09 -81.16 -13.20
C ALA A 286 45.39 -81.90 -13.57
N ILE A 287 46.30 -81.18 -14.23
CA ILE A 287 47.73 -81.43 -14.10
C ILE A 287 48.11 -80.93 -12.71
N GLY A 288 48.83 -81.75 -11.93
CA GLY A 288 49.02 -81.63 -10.49
C GLY A 288 49.56 -80.30 -9.94
N PRO A 289 49.58 -80.15 -8.61
CA PRO A 289 49.67 -78.87 -7.92
C PRO A 289 51.04 -78.19 -8.07
N THR A 290 51.04 -76.95 -8.52
CA THR A 290 52.12 -75.99 -8.24
C THR A 290 51.89 -75.45 -6.83
N ALA A 291 52.64 -76.00 -5.88
CA ALA A 291 52.76 -75.48 -4.52
C ALA A 291 53.82 -74.38 -4.51
N GLU A 292 53.40 -73.12 -4.38
CA GLU A 292 54.18 -71.96 -3.94
C GLU A 292 53.23 -70.74 -3.96
N ALA A 293 53.03 -69.91 -2.95
CA ALA A 293 53.37 -69.96 -1.55
C ALA A 293 52.33 -69.08 -0.83
N ARG A 294 51.71 -69.62 0.22
CA ARG A 294 51.06 -68.85 1.28
C ARG A 294 52.16 -68.13 2.05
N GLU A 295 52.19 -66.81 2.06
CA GLU A 295 52.84 -66.06 3.14
C GLU A 295 51.97 -64.91 3.67
N LYS A 296 51.31 -65.24 4.79
CA LYS A 296 51.12 -64.44 6.02
C LYS A 296 50.79 -62.94 5.91
N SER A 297 49.49 -62.68 6.07
CA SER A 297 48.83 -62.02 7.22
C SER A 297 49.31 -60.64 7.73
N PRO A 298 48.38 -59.69 7.99
CA PRO A 298 48.67 -58.32 8.37
C PRO A 298 48.92 -58.16 9.88
N LYS A 299 49.59 -57.07 10.25
CA LYS A 299 49.52 -56.46 11.58
C LYS A 299 48.67 -55.20 11.52
#